data_AF-A0A6G7YUG4-F1
#
_entry.id   AF-A0A6G7YUG4-F1
#
_cell.length_a   1.000
_cell.length_b   1.000
_cell.length_c   1.000
_cell.angle_alpha   90.00
_cell.angle_beta   90.00
_cell.angle_gamma   90.00
#
_symmetry.space_group_name_H-M   'P 1'
#
loop_
_entity.id
_entity.type
_entity.pdbx_description
1 polymer ?
#
loop_
_entity_poly.entity_id
_entity_poly.type
_entity_poly.pdbx_seq_one_letter_code
_entity_poly.pdbx_strand_id
1 'polypeptide(L)' 'MRFDLVVGIASVVVFICVLAAIRTSFPKPRSPENLPHASDEVIALAKSGKKVAAIKLYRKHTKATLLEASTVIDKVSSPL' A
#
# COMPACT_ATOMS: atom_id res chain seq x y z
N MET A 1 16.72 23.20 31.54
CA MET A 1 16.72 21.78 31.10
C MET A 1 15.36 21.08 31.15
N ARG A 2 14.32 21.59 31.87
CA ARG A 2 13.01 20.90 31.96
C ARG A 2 12.01 21.27 30.85
N PHE A 3 12.24 22.38 30.12
CA PHE A 3 11.42 22.83 29.00
C PHE A 3 11.67 22.05 27.70
N ASP A 4 12.93 21.67 27.42
CA ASP A 4 13.28 20.83 26.26
C ASP A 4 12.56 19.48 26.27
N LEU A 5 12.36 18.91 27.46
CA LEU A 5 11.63 17.63 27.63
C LEU A 5 10.14 17.79 27.32
N VAL A 6 9.51 18.89 27.76
CA VAL A 6 8.07 19.13 27.53
C VAL A 6 7.79 19.46 26.06
N VAL A 7 8.64 20.28 25.44
CA VAL A 7 8.57 20.60 24.00
C VAL A 7 8.83 19.34 23.16
N GLY A 8 9.80 18.51 23.56
CA GLY A 8 10.07 17.23 22.91
C GLY A 8 8.88 16.27 22.98
N ILE A 9 8.28 16.09 24.16
CA ILE A 9 7.10 15.24 24.33
C ILE A 9 5.92 15.78 23.52
N ALA A 10 5.65 17.08 23.57
CA ALA A 10 4.57 17.69 22.79
C ALA A 10 4.77 17.48 21.28
N SER A 11 6.00 17.63 20.78
CA SER A 11 6.34 17.37 19.37
C SER A 11 6.11 15.91 18.99
N VAL A 12 6.49 14.96 19.85
CA VAL A 12 6.29 13.53 19.61
C VAL A 12 4.80 13.18 19.62
N VAL A 13 4.02 13.74 20.55
CA VAL A 13 2.56 13.52 20.62
C VAL A 13 1.86 14.06 19.38
N VAL A 14 2.19 15.29 18.96
CA VAL A 14 1.65 15.87 17.72
C VAL A 14 2.04 15.02 16.51
N PHE A 15 3.29 14.59 16.42
CA PHE A 15 3.75 13.75 15.32
C PHE A 15 3.02 12.40 15.29
N ILE A 16 2.83 11.75 16.45
CA ILE A 16 2.06 10.50 16.58
C ILE A 16 0.60 10.73 16.18
N CYS A 17 -0.04 11.81 16.62
CA CYS A 17 -1.41 12.16 16.25
C CYS A 17 -1.55 12.40 14.74
N VAL A 18 -0.60 13.11 14.13
CA VAL A 18 -0.56 13.36 12.68
C VAL A 18 -0.37 12.05 11.92
N LEU A 19 0.57 11.20 12.34
CA LEU A 19 0.78 9.88 11.72
C LEU A 19 -0.45 8.97 11.87
N ALA A 20 -1.13 9.01 13.01
CA ALA A 20 -2.36 8.26 13.23
C ALA A 20 -3.47 8.74 12.29
N ALA A 21 -3.64 10.06 12.12
CA ALA A 21 -4.62 10.64 11.20
C ALA A 21 -4.33 10.34 9.72
N ILE A 22 -3.05 10.26 9.34
CA ILE A 22 -2.67 9.84 7.98
C ILE A 22 -3.01 8.36 7.77
N ARG A 23 -2.78 7.50 8.77
CA ARG A 23 -3.09 6.06 8.67
C ARG A 23 -4.58 5.77 8.58
N THR A 24 -5.44 6.52 9.26
CA THR A 24 -6.90 6.33 9.17
C THR A 24 -7.49 6.76 7.83
N SER A 25 -6.76 7.56 7.05
CA SER A 25 -7.21 8.08 5.76
C SER A 25 -6.98 7.12 4.58
N PHE A 26 -6.37 5.94 4.79
CA PHE A 26 -6.30 4.92 3.75
C PHE A 26 -7.67 4.25 3.62
N PRO A 27 -8.43 4.49 2.53
CA PRO A 27 -9.74 3.90 2.35
C PRO A 27 -9.62 2.38 2.39
N LYS A 28 -10.59 1.74 3.06
CA LYS A 28 -10.64 0.28 3.22
C LYS A 28 -10.50 -0.36 1.82
N PRO A 29 -9.43 -1.13 1.56
CA PRO A 29 -9.22 -1.75 0.26
C PRO A 29 -10.43 -2.63 -0.05
N ARG A 30 -10.92 -2.57 -1.30
CA ARG A 30 -11.96 -3.48 -1.77
C ARG A 30 -11.41 -4.90 -1.64
N SER A 31 -12.26 -5.84 -1.21
CA SER A 31 -11.85 -7.24 -1.11
C SER A 31 -11.20 -7.68 -2.42
N PRO A 32 -10.03 -8.34 -2.39
CA PRO A 32 -9.29 -8.72 -3.60
C PRO A 32 -10.03 -9.73 -4.49
N GLU A 33 -11.13 -10.31 -4.01
CA GLU A 33 -12.05 -11.18 -4.76
C GLU A 33 -12.97 -10.42 -5.73
N ASN A 34 -13.21 -9.13 -5.49
CA ASN A 34 -14.02 -8.25 -6.35
C ASN A 34 -13.16 -7.40 -7.31
N LEU A 35 -11.84 -7.60 -7.30
CA LEU A 35 -10.94 -6.91 -8.21
C LEU A 35 -10.88 -7.64 -9.56
N PRO A 36 -10.76 -6.90 -10.69
CA PRO A 36 -10.57 -7.53 -11.99
C PRO A 36 -9.34 -8.45 -11.97
N HIS A 37 -9.46 -9.63 -12.58
CA HIS A 37 -8.35 -10.56 -12.71
C HIS A 37 -7.15 -9.88 -13.38
N ALA A 38 -5.94 -10.18 -12.87
CA ALA A 38 -4.71 -9.68 -13.45
C ALA A 38 -4.51 -10.31 -14.84
N SER A 39 -4.20 -9.49 -15.84
CA SER A 39 -3.88 -9.94 -17.19
C SER A 39 -2.60 -10.78 -17.21
N ASP A 40 -2.45 -11.68 -18.19
CA ASP A 40 -1.28 -12.58 -18.28
C ASP A 40 0.06 -11.84 -18.28
N GLU A 41 0.12 -10.64 -18.89
CA GLU A 41 1.30 -9.77 -18.85
C GLU A 41 1.66 -9.31 -17.43
N VAL A 42 0.65 -8.98 -16.62
CA VAL A 42 0.82 -8.58 -15.21
C VAL A 42 1.35 -9.75 -14.40
N ILE A 43 0.81 -10.95 -14.64
CA ILE A 43 1.22 -12.19 -13.98
C ILE A 43 2.67 -12.52 -14.33
N ALA A 44 3.05 -12.42 -15.61
CA ALA A 44 4.43 -12.65 -16.06
C ALA A 44 5.40 -11.65 -15.42
N LEU A 45 5.03 -10.37 -15.36
CA LEU A 45 5.83 -9.34 -14.69
C LEU A 45 5.98 -9.62 -13.20
N ALA A 46 4.90 -10.02 -12.53
CA ALA A 46 4.91 -10.39 -11.11
C ALA A 46 5.86 -11.57 -10.83
N LYS A 47 5.73 -12.66 -11.61
CA LYS A 47 6.58 -13.85 -11.49
C LYS A 47 8.04 -13.60 -11.86
N SER A 48 8.31 -12.67 -12.78
CA SER A 48 9.68 -12.25 -13.15
C SER A 48 10.39 -11.40 -12.09
N GLY A 49 9.77 -11.19 -10.92
CA GLY A 49 10.31 -10.33 -9.84
C GLY A 49 10.10 -8.83 -10.08
N LYS A 50 9.51 -8.42 -11.21
CA LYS A 50 9.24 -7.02 -11.57
C LYS A 50 7.93 -6.52 -10.95
N LYS A 51 7.75 -6.69 -9.63
CA LYS A 51 6.51 -6.35 -8.91
C LYS A 51 6.06 -4.90 -9.13
N VAL A 52 6.97 -3.93 -9.12
CA VAL A 52 6.63 -2.51 -9.33
C VAL A 52 6.04 -2.26 -10.72
N ALA A 53 6.59 -2.93 -11.75
CA ALA A 53 6.06 -2.84 -13.10
C ALA A 53 4.68 -3.50 -13.21
N ALA A 54 4.50 -4.67 -12.59
CA ALA A 54 3.22 -5.37 -12.52
C ALA A 54 2.14 -4.53 -11.83
N ILE A 55 2.45 -3.91 -10.69
CA ILE A 55 1.56 -3.00 -9.96
C ILE A 55 1.19 -1.79 -10.82
N LYS A 56 2.17 -1.19 -11.52
CA LYS A 56 1.95 -0.03 -12.39
C LYS A 56 1.01 -0.38 -13.55
N LEU A 57 1.22 -1.53 -14.19
CA LEU A 57 0.37 -2.01 -15.27
C LEU A 57 -1.04 -2.30 -14.75
N TYR A 58 -1.16 -3.07 -13.66
CA TYR A 58 -2.44 -3.40 -13.04
C TYR A 58 -3.26 -2.14 -12.71
N ARG A 59 -2.65 -1.14 -12.06
CA ARG A 59 -3.31 0.13 -11.73
C ARG A 59 -3.74 0.94 -12.95
N LYS A 60 -3.01 0.87 -14.07
CA LYS A 60 -3.41 1.55 -15.31
C LYS A 60 -4.72 0.98 -15.86
N HIS A 61 -4.91 -0.33 -15.78
CA HIS A 61 -6.09 -1.01 -16.30
C HIS A 61 -7.28 -0.97 -15.33
N THR A 62 -7.04 -1.15 -14.02
CA THR A 62 -8.10 -1.32 -13.02
C THR A 62 -8.40 -0.04 -12.23
N LYS A 63 -7.57 0.99 -12.34
CA LYS A 63 -7.56 2.19 -11.47
C LYS A 63 -7.53 1.85 -9.98
N ALA A 64 -7.08 0.64 -9.62
CA ALA A 64 -6.97 0.21 -8.24
C ALA A 64 -5.99 1.10 -7.44
N THR A 65 -6.21 1.14 -6.14
CA THR A 65 -5.28 1.77 -5.21
C THR A 65 -3.94 1.01 -5.20
N LEU A 66 -2.90 1.67 -4.72
CA LEU A 66 -1.57 1.04 -4.61
C LEU A 66 -1.61 -0.20 -3.72
N LEU A 67 -2.38 -0.13 -2.64
CA LEU A 67 -2.52 -1.21 -1.66
C LEU A 67 -3.20 -2.44 -2.28
N GLU A 68 -4.34 -2.24 -2.95
CA GLU A 68 -5.07 -3.29 -3.66
C GLU A 68 -4.20 -3.96 -4.74
N ALA A 69 -3.52 -3.15 -5.56
CA ALA A 69 -2.66 -3.65 -6.61
C ALA A 69 -1.51 -4.49 -6.04
N SER A 70 -0.85 -4.02 -4.97
CA SER A 70 0.21 -4.79 -4.31
C SER A 70 -0.31 -6.12 -3.79
N THR A 71 -1.47 -6.13 -3.11
CA THR A 71 -2.07 -7.36 -2.56
C THR A 71 -2.36 -8.39 -3.67
N VAL A 72 -2.89 -7.96 -4.81
CA VAL A 72 -3.15 -8.87 -5.95
C VAL A 72 -1.84 -9.42 -6.52
N ILE A 73 -0.85 -8.55 -6.73
CA ILE A 73 0.45 -8.97 -7.26
C ILE A 73 1.17 -9.91 -6.29
N ASP A 74 1.10 -9.67 -4.99
CA ASP A 74 1.71 -10.54 -3.99
C ASP A 74 1.04 -11.92 -3.96
N LYS A 75 -0.30 -11.99 -4.09
CA LYS A 75 -1.01 -13.28 -4.21
C LYS A 75 -0.61 -14.07 -5.45
N VAL A 76 -0.38 -13.39 -6.57
CA VAL A 76 -0.02 -14.03 -7.86
C VAL A 76 1.47 -14.38 -7.92
N SER A 77 2.31 -13.58 -7.27
CA SER A 77 3.76 -13.75 -7.25
C SER A 77 4.22 -14.75 -6.19
N SER A 78 3.46 -14.96 -5.12
CA SER A 78 3.80 -15.94 -4.10
C SER A 78 3.44 -17.33 -4.62
N PRO A 79 4.42 -18.19 -4.96
CA PRO A 79 4.12 -19.59 -5.16
C PRO A 79 3.76 -20.16 -3.79
N LEU A 80 2.57 -20.73 -3.65
CA LEU A 80 2.33 -21.72 -2.59
C LEU A 80 3.24 -22.91 -2.82
#